data_AF-G2YJU3-F1
#
_entry.id   AF-G2YJU3-F1
#
_cell.length_a   1.000
_cell.length_b   1.000
_cell.length_c   1.000
_cell.angle_alpha   90.00
_cell.angle_beta   90.00
_cell.angle_gamma   90.00
#
_symmetry.space_group_name_H-M   'P 1'
#
loop_
_entity.id
_entity.type
_entity.pdbx_description
1 polymer ?
#
loop_
_entity_poly.entity_id
_entity_poly.type
_entity_poly.pdbx_seq_one_letter_code
_entity_poly.pdbx_strand_id
1 'polypeptide(L)'
;MLHHRATHAPTSPLPQSVYMRDIASQQDSQTPLSEQAYLMLTLLDALPNLPHDILQAWLPISADLLNSIEDNYMRERCKARFWEVLESGEMDVERSALCVGWWSTWGGRDQILFGRETQDVGPYMSGGLGEIRSRL
;
A
#
# COMPACT_ATOMS: atom_id res chain seq x y z
N MET A 1 4.78 -11.35 11.09
CA MET A 1 3.96 -10.74 12.15
C MET A 1 3.53 -9.31 11.84
N LEU A 2 4.41 -8.43 11.31
CA LEU A 2 4.06 -7.04 10.98
C LEU A 2 2.92 -6.93 9.95
N HIS A 3 3.03 -7.61 8.81
CA HIS A 3 1.97 -7.64 7.79
C HIS A 3 0.61 -8.08 8.34
N HIS A 4 0.57 -9.21 9.05
CA HIS A 4 -0.67 -9.72 9.67
C HIS A 4 -1.30 -8.71 10.65
N ARG A 5 -0.49 -7.90 11.33
CA ARG A 5 -1.04 -6.84 12.19
C ARG A 5 -1.55 -5.69 11.34
N ALA A 6 -0.81 -5.27 10.31
CA ALA A 6 -1.24 -4.21 9.41
C ALA A 6 -2.57 -4.54 8.71
N THR A 7 -2.78 -5.80 8.29
CA THR A 7 -4.04 -6.23 7.64
C THR A 7 -5.25 -6.26 8.58
N HIS A 8 -5.03 -6.36 9.90
CA HIS A 8 -6.10 -6.48 10.91
C HIS A 8 -6.13 -5.30 11.89
N ALA A 9 -5.31 -4.28 11.67
CA ALA A 9 -5.21 -3.14 12.56
C ALA A 9 -6.47 -2.26 12.44
N PRO A 10 -6.85 -1.57 13.54
CA PRO A 10 -7.95 -0.63 13.51
C PRO A 10 -7.65 0.53 12.56
N THR A 11 -8.64 0.88 11.74
CA THR A 11 -8.59 2.02 10.80
C THR A 11 -8.88 3.35 11.49
N SER A 12 -9.28 3.34 12.77
CA SER A 12 -9.51 4.56 13.55
C SER A 12 -8.20 5.34 13.77
N PRO A 13 -8.22 6.68 13.64
CA PRO A 13 -7.06 7.52 13.90
C PRO A 13 -6.55 7.30 15.34
N LEU A 14 -5.25 7.12 15.49
CA LEU A 14 -4.67 6.93 16.81
C LEU A 14 -4.82 8.21 17.64
N PRO A 15 -5.24 8.12 18.92
CA PRO A 15 -5.29 9.27 19.79
C PRO A 15 -3.87 9.84 19.95
N GLN A 16 -3.69 11.12 19.63
CA GLN A 16 -2.41 11.80 19.79
C GLN A 16 -1.96 11.70 21.25
N SER A 17 -0.78 11.09 21.46
CA SER A 17 -0.25 10.92 22.82
C SER A 17 -0.08 12.28 23.50
N VAL A 18 -0.42 12.36 24.78
CA VAL A 18 -0.27 13.58 25.61
C VAL A 18 1.17 14.09 25.62
N TYR A 19 2.16 13.22 25.40
CA TYR A 19 3.59 13.55 25.34
C TYR A 19 4.05 14.14 23.99
N MET A 20 3.28 13.98 22.91
CA MET A 20 3.61 14.54 21.58
C MET A 20 2.96 15.90 21.33
N ARG A 21 2.08 16.36 22.22
CA ARG A 21 1.31 17.60 22.05
C ARG A 21 2.21 18.84 22.00
N ASP A 22 3.34 18.81 22.71
CA ASP A 22 4.29 19.93 22.75
C ASP A 22 5.22 19.97 21.51
N ILE A 23 5.57 18.81 20.94
CA ILE A 23 6.44 18.73 19.74
C ILE A 23 5.65 18.98 18.45
N ALA A 24 4.36 18.60 18.41
CA ALA A 24 3.48 18.78 17.26
C ALA A 24 3.13 20.26 16.95
N SER A 25 3.57 21.21 17.79
CA SER A 25 3.41 22.64 17.54
C SER A 25 4.48 23.24 16.61
N GLN A 26 5.53 22.49 16.27
CA GLN A 26 6.63 22.96 15.39
C GLN A 26 6.78 22.17 14.07
N GLN A 27 6.15 21.00 13.93
CA GLN A 27 6.08 20.27 12.68
C GLN A 27 4.62 20.24 12.22
N ASP A 28 4.37 20.81 11.03
CA ASP A 28 3.09 20.84 10.32
C ASP A 28 2.15 19.75 10.78
N SER A 29 1.02 20.19 11.36
CA SER A 29 -0.18 19.40 11.70
C SER A 29 -0.11 17.96 11.21
N GLN A 30 0.48 17.06 12.00
CA GLN A 30 0.47 15.64 11.69
C GLN A 30 -0.98 15.16 11.80
N THR A 31 -1.66 15.13 10.66
CA THR A 31 -2.99 14.53 10.53
C THR A 31 -2.92 13.15 11.19
N PRO A 32 -3.79 12.86 12.17
CA PRO A 32 -3.69 11.63 12.94
C PRO A 32 -3.90 10.44 12.00
N LEU A 33 -2.83 9.68 11.77
CA LEU A 33 -2.88 8.47 10.94
C LEU A 33 -3.45 7.31 11.77
N SER A 34 -4.08 6.35 11.09
CA SER A 34 -4.52 5.09 11.71
C SER A 34 -3.32 4.21 12.04
N GLU A 35 -3.53 3.22 12.92
CA GLU A 35 -2.51 2.22 13.22
C GLU A 35 -2.08 1.46 11.96
N GLN A 36 -3.04 1.12 11.09
CA GLN A 36 -2.77 0.48 9.80
C GLN A 36 -1.81 1.30 8.93
N ALA A 37 -2.01 2.62 8.83
CA ALA A 37 -1.15 3.49 8.04
C ALA A 37 0.27 3.60 8.63
N TYR A 38 0.40 3.67 9.96
CA TYR A 38 1.72 3.65 10.60
C TYR A 38 2.44 2.31 10.42
N LEU A 39 1.74 1.19 10.55
CA LEU A 39 2.31 -0.13 10.30
C LEU A 39 2.74 -0.31 8.83
N MET A 40 2.00 0.30 7.90
CA MET A 40 2.38 0.34 6.49
C MET A 40 3.65 1.18 6.27
N LEU A 41 3.72 2.39 6.83
CA LEU A 41 4.90 3.26 6.70
C LEU A 41 6.16 2.58 7.27
N THR A 42 6.04 1.99 8.47
CA THR A 42 7.16 1.26 9.09
C THR A 42 7.58 0.03 8.29
N LEU A 43 6.65 -0.64 7.62
CA LEU A 43 6.97 -1.72 6.70
C LEU A 43 7.77 -1.21 5.49
N LEU A 44 7.38 -0.07 4.93
CA LEU A 44 8.11 0.55 3.80
C LEU A 44 9.53 0.95 4.19
N ASP A 45 9.71 1.55 5.36
CA ASP A 45 11.04 1.92 5.88
C ASP A 45 11.95 0.69 6.12
N ALA A 46 11.37 -0.49 6.25
CA ALA A 46 12.12 -1.74 6.40
C ALA A 46 12.54 -2.36 5.05
N LEU A 47 11.90 -2.02 3.93
CA LEU A 47 12.15 -2.65 2.62
C LEU A 47 13.63 -2.59 2.17
N PRO A 48 14.36 -1.46 2.30
CA PRO A 48 15.77 -1.39 1.90
C PRO A 48 16.68 -2.37 2.66
N ASN A 49 16.27 -2.76 3.87
CA ASN A 49 17.03 -3.63 4.76
C ASN A 49 16.74 -5.12 4.55
N LEU A 50 15.82 -5.47 3.66
CA LEU A 50 15.45 -6.86 3.41
C LEU A 50 16.49 -7.59 2.53
N PRO A 51 16.73 -8.89 2.77
CA PRO A 51 17.43 -9.75 1.83
C PRO A 51 16.74 -9.76 0.46
N HIS A 52 17.51 -9.95 -0.61
CA HIS A 52 17.04 -9.81 -1.99
C HIS A 52 15.80 -10.67 -2.31
N ASP A 53 15.82 -11.96 -1.96
CA ASP A 53 14.71 -12.88 -2.20
C ASP A 53 13.44 -12.48 -1.43
N ILE A 54 13.63 -11.90 -0.25
CA ILE A 54 12.53 -11.43 0.61
C ILE A 54 11.97 -10.14 0.03
N LEU A 55 12.81 -9.19 -0.36
CA LEU A 55 12.37 -7.95 -1.00
C LEU A 55 11.46 -8.24 -2.20
N GLN A 56 11.84 -9.20 -3.05
CA GLN A 56 11.05 -9.61 -4.22
C GLN A 56 9.63 -10.04 -3.86
N ALA A 57 9.51 -10.86 -2.82
CA ALA A 57 8.22 -11.35 -2.35
C ALA A 57 7.39 -10.24 -1.68
N TRP A 58 8.05 -9.28 -1.02
CA TRP A 58 7.38 -8.27 -0.22
C TRP A 58 6.90 -7.04 -1.00
N LEU A 59 7.49 -6.72 -2.16
CA LEU A 59 7.00 -5.63 -3.01
C LEU A 59 5.50 -5.75 -3.38
N PRO A 60 5.01 -6.86 -3.96
CA PRO A 60 3.59 -7.00 -4.28
C PRO A 60 2.71 -7.06 -3.02
N ILE A 61 3.17 -7.70 -1.95
CA ILE A 61 2.45 -7.78 -0.67
C ILE A 61 2.25 -6.36 -0.08
N SER A 62 3.28 -5.53 -0.17
CA SER A 62 3.23 -4.14 0.31
C SER A 62 2.27 -3.30 -0.52
N ALA A 63 2.22 -3.52 -1.84
CA ALA A 63 1.26 -2.86 -2.73
C ALA A 63 -0.19 -3.29 -2.45
N ASP A 64 -0.43 -4.57 -2.18
CA ASP A 64 -1.76 -5.05 -1.78
C ASP A 64 -2.21 -4.46 -0.44
N LEU A 65 -1.29 -4.41 0.54
CA LEU A 65 -1.56 -3.77 1.83
C LEU A 65 -1.84 -2.27 1.67
N LEU A 66 -1.12 -1.58 0.79
CA LEU A 66 -1.37 -0.17 0.46
C LEU A 66 -2.78 0.04 -0.10
N ASN A 67 -3.23 -0.85 -0.99
CA ASN A 67 -4.55 -0.79 -1.59
C ASN A 67 -5.67 -1.10 -0.59
N SER A 68 -5.38 -1.84 0.49
CA SER A 68 -6.34 -2.11 1.57
C SER A 68 -6.63 -0.92 2.48
N ILE A 69 -5.85 0.17 2.40
CA ILE A 69 -6.07 1.39 3.19
C ILE A 69 -7.28 2.14 2.63
N GLU A 70 -8.37 2.17 3.40
CA GLU A 70 -9.65 2.77 3.00
C GLU A 70 -9.56 4.30 2.86
N ASP A 71 -8.87 4.97 3.78
CA ASP A 71 -8.72 6.42 3.78
C ASP A 71 -7.80 6.89 2.64
N ASN A 72 -8.34 7.76 1.77
CA ASN A 72 -7.62 8.24 0.60
C ASN A 72 -6.40 9.08 0.97
N TYR A 73 -6.51 9.93 1.99
CA TYR A 73 -5.40 10.80 2.40
C TYR A 73 -4.24 9.96 2.99
N MET A 74 -4.54 9.00 3.86
CA MET A 74 -3.54 8.10 4.44
C MET A 74 -2.88 7.24 3.36
N ARG A 75 -3.65 6.76 2.38
CA ARG A 75 -3.13 5.98 1.27
C ARG A 75 -2.20 6.80 0.37
N GLU A 76 -2.57 8.03 0.01
CA GLU A 76 -1.69 8.89 -0.79
C GLU A 76 -0.38 9.21 -0.06
N ARG A 77 -0.42 9.40 1.27
CA ARG A 77 0.79 9.53 2.08
C ARG A 77 1.67 8.27 2.04
N CYS A 78 1.08 7.08 2.16
CA CYS A 78 1.82 5.83 2.09
C CYS A 78 2.36 5.56 0.66
N LYS A 79 1.61 5.93 -0.39
CA LYS A 79 2.07 5.88 -1.79
C LYS A 79 3.29 6.77 -2.02
N ALA A 80 3.25 8.00 -1.52
CA ALA A 80 4.38 8.93 -1.61
C ALA A 80 5.64 8.33 -0.94
N ARG A 81 5.49 7.77 0.27
CA ARG A 81 6.62 7.10 0.95
C ARG A 81 7.11 5.88 0.19
N PHE A 82 6.21 5.09 -0.40
CA PHE A 82 6.58 3.94 -1.22
C PHE A 82 7.47 4.39 -2.38
N TRP A 83 7.03 5.42 -3.10
CA TRP A 83 7.79 6.00 -4.20
C TRP A 83 9.15 6.52 -3.74
N GLU A 84 9.19 7.28 -2.65
CA GLU A 84 10.45 7.76 -2.06
C GLU A 84 11.41 6.61 -1.78
N VAL A 85 10.96 5.50 -1.18
CA VAL A 85 11.84 4.34 -0.88
C VAL A 85 12.41 3.70 -2.14
N LEU A 86 11.65 3.68 -3.25
CA LEU A 86 12.14 3.17 -4.52
C LEU A 86 13.11 4.14 -5.22
N GLU A 87 12.95 5.45 -5.01
CA GLU A 87 13.75 6.51 -5.64
C GLU A 87 14.99 6.91 -4.83
N SER A 88 14.93 6.87 -3.49
CA SER A 88 15.84 7.58 -2.57
C SER A 88 17.28 7.07 -2.53
N GLY A 89 17.63 6.06 -3.34
CA GLY A 89 18.97 5.49 -3.37
C GLY A 89 19.39 4.84 -2.04
N GLU A 90 18.44 4.62 -1.12
CA GLU A 90 18.66 3.91 0.14
C GLU A 90 19.02 2.42 -0.09
N MET A 91 18.78 1.92 -1.30
CA MET A 91 19.06 0.55 -1.71
C MET A 91 20.39 0.44 -2.47
N ASP A 92 21.08 -0.69 -2.30
CA ASP A 92 22.21 -1.03 -3.18
C ASP A 92 21.75 -1.27 -4.62
N VAL A 93 22.72 -1.40 -5.53
CA VAL A 93 22.50 -1.53 -6.97
C VAL A 93 21.63 -2.76 -7.32
N GLU A 94 21.83 -3.90 -6.68
CA GLU A 94 21.10 -5.14 -6.99
C GLU A 94 19.63 -5.04 -6.54
N ARG A 95 19.40 -4.53 -5.32
CA ARG A 95 18.04 -4.28 -4.82
C ARG A 95 17.32 -3.22 -5.66
N SER A 96 18.01 -2.17 -6.06
CA SER A 96 17.46 -1.12 -6.92
C SER A 96 17.03 -1.67 -8.29
N ALA A 97 17.84 -2.54 -8.89
CA ALA A 97 17.50 -3.18 -10.17
C ALA A 97 16.22 -4.03 -10.06
N LEU A 98 16.06 -4.75 -8.95
CA LEU A 98 14.84 -5.51 -8.67
C LEU A 98 13.62 -4.60 -8.54
N CYS A 99 13.71 -3.54 -7.74
CA CYS A 99 12.64 -2.56 -7.55
C CYS A 99 12.20 -1.91 -8.86
N VAL A 100 13.16 -1.51 -9.70
CA VAL A 100 12.89 -0.94 -11.04
C VAL A 100 12.23 -1.96 -11.95
N GLY A 101 12.71 -3.21 -11.95
CA GLY A 101 12.10 -4.31 -12.71
C GLY A 101 10.66 -4.56 -12.30
N TRP A 102 10.41 -4.66 -10.99
CA TRP A 102 9.06 -4.84 -10.46
C TRP A 102 8.14 -3.68 -10.83
N TRP A 103 8.59 -2.44 -10.65
CA TRP A 103 7.83 -1.24 -10.98
C TRP A 103 7.50 -1.17 -12.48
N SER A 104 8.47 -1.45 -13.35
CA SER A 104 8.34 -1.18 -14.79
C SER A 104 7.75 -2.34 -15.60
N THR A 105 8.19 -3.58 -15.34
CA THR A 105 7.85 -4.74 -16.19
C THR A 105 6.98 -5.78 -15.51
N TRP A 106 6.98 -5.87 -14.17
CA TRP A 106 6.17 -6.87 -13.45
C TRP A 106 4.83 -6.33 -12.95
N GLY A 107 4.43 -5.14 -13.40
CA GLY A 107 3.12 -4.55 -13.11
C GLY A 107 3.02 -3.83 -11.76
N GLY A 108 4.13 -3.65 -11.03
CA GLY A 108 4.14 -2.99 -9.73
C GLY A 108 3.62 -1.55 -9.78
N ARG A 109 3.93 -0.81 -10.85
CA ARG A 109 3.39 0.54 -11.08
C ARG A 109 1.85 0.53 -11.12
N ASP A 110 1.28 -0.37 -11.91
CA ASP A 110 -0.17 -0.41 -12.08
C ASP A 110 -0.85 -0.90 -10.79
N GLN A 111 -0.20 -1.79 -10.03
CA GLN A 111 -0.67 -2.25 -8.71
C GLN A 111 -0.72 -1.09 -7.69
N ILE A 112 0.26 -0.18 -7.70
CA ILE A 112 0.29 0.97 -6.77
C ILE A 112 -0.65 2.11 -7.23
N LEU A 113 -0.70 2.39 -8.53
CA LEU A 113 -1.48 3.51 -9.04
C LEU A 113 -2.98 3.19 -9.14
N PHE A 114 -3.33 1.98 -9.61
CA PHE A 114 -4.69 1.60 -10.00
C PHE A 114 -5.23 0.35 -9.27
N GLY A 115 -4.49 -0.21 -8.30
CA GLY A 115 -4.84 -1.48 -7.67
C GLY A 115 -6.17 -1.48 -6.89
N ARG A 116 -6.62 -0.32 -6.41
CA ARG A 116 -7.95 -0.19 -5.78
C ARG A 116 -9.09 -0.14 -6.79
N GLU A 117 -8.90 0.58 -7.90
CA GLU A 117 -9.93 0.74 -8.95
C GLU A 117 -10.25 -0.60 -9.61
N THR A 118 -9.26 -1.48 -9.74
CA THR A 118 -9.43 -2.84 -10.26
C THR A 118 -10.13 -3.80 -9.28
N GLN A 119 -10.15 -3.52 -7.97
CA GLN A 119 -10.90 -4.32 -6.99
C GLN A 119 -12.38 -3.91 -6.91
N ASP A 120 -12.68 -2.61 -7.02
CA ASP A 120 -14.06 -2.11 -6.99
C ASP A 120 -14.81 -2.43 -8.30
N VAL A 121 -14.09 -2.53 -9.42
CA VAL A 121 -14.62 -3.04 -10.70
C VAL A 121 -14.49 -4.57 -10.70
N GLY A 122 -15.29 -5.25 -9.88
CA GLY A 122 -15.45 -6.70 -9.96
C GLY A 122 -15.78 -7.14 -11.41
N PRO A 123 -15.47 -8.39 -11.81
CA PRO A 123 -15.68 -8.84 -13.18
C PRO A 123 -17.16 -8.82 -13.54
N TYR A 124 -17.62 -7.70 -14.10
CA TYR A 124 -18.88 -7.60 -14.84
C TYR A 124 -18.69 -8.39 -16.13
N MET A 125 -18.80 -9.71 -16.02
CA MET A 125 -19.05 -10.58 -17.15
C MET A 125 -20.47 -10.26 -17.63
N SER A 126 -20.58 -9.27 -18.53
CA SER A 126 -21.77 -9.03 -19.35
C SER A 126 -21.95 -10.19 -20.33
N GLY A 127 -22.22 -11.38 -19.80
CA GLY A 127 -22.68 -12.55 -20.52
C GLY A 127 -24.20 -12.50 -20.62
N GLY A 128 -24.70 -11.58 -21.45
CA GLY A 128 -26.10 -11.56 -21.84
C GLY A 128 -26.38 -12.68 -22.83
N LEU A 129 -27.11 -13.71 -22.40
CA LEU A 129 -28.01 -14.49 -23.25
C LEU A 129 -29.32 -14.67 -22.47
N GLY A 130 -30.38 -14.04 -22.97
CA GLY A 130 -31.69 -13.98 -22.35
C GLY A 130 -32.36 -15.35 -22.25
N GLU A 131 -33.25 -15.49 -21.26
CA GLU A 131 -34.20 -16.58 -21.16
C GLU A 131 -34.95 -16.76 -22.49
N ILE A 132 -34.60 -17.79 -23.27
CA ILE A 132 -35.55 -18.34 -24.24
C ILE A 132 -36.53 -19.18 -23.43
N ARG A 133 -37.63 -18.56 -23.02
CA ARG A 133 -38.81 -19.28 -22.55
C ARG A 133 -39.40 -20.07 -23.72
N SER A 134 -38.93 -21.30 -23.89
CA SER A 134 -39.58 -22.27 -24.78
C SER A 134 -40.85 -22.77 -24.09
N ARG A 135 -42.00 -22.26 -24.52
CA ARG A 135 -43.30 -22.92 -24.30
C ARG A 135 -43.50 -23.93 -25.42
N LEU A 136 -43.37 -25.22 -25.09
CA LEU A 136 -44.12 -26.32 -25.70
C LEU A 136 -44.37 -27.37 -24.62
#